data_AF-A0A7T5URL2-F1
#
_entry.id   AF-A0A7T5URL2-F1
#
_cell.length_a   1.000
_cell.length_b   1.000
_cell.length_c   1.000
_cell.angle_alpha   90.00
_cell.angle_beta   90.00
_cell.angle_gamma   90.00
#
_symmetry.space_group_name_H-M   'P 1'
#
loop_
_entity.id
_entity.type
_entity.pdbx_description
1 polymer ?
#
loop_
_entity_poly.entity_id
_entity_poly.type
_entity_poly.pdbx_seq_one_letter_code
_entity_poly.pdbx_strand_id
1 'polypeptide(L)'
;MEQREEYYLLPEEKWARRIAERSQLWISIIEESDIDPEVKRGLVELIKLKSDNKAILGDSVDDWAYTTISALLTKLTKIKNVSPADKSALFENIRDDIWKFHKELNE
;
A
#
# COMPACT_ATOMS: atom_id res chain seq x y z
N MET A 1 5.48 24.45 13.10
CA MET A 1 4.75 24.08 14.34
C MET A 1 4.07 22.72 14.21
N GLU A 2 3.62 22.33 13.01
CA GLU A 2 2.90 21.05 12.77
C GLU A 2 3.70 19.77 13.09
N GLN A 3 5.00 19.70 12.81
CA GLN A 3 5.81 18.49 13.06
C GLN A 3 5.90 18.06 14.54
N ARG A 4 5.71 18.99 15.50
CA ARG A 4 5.72 18.64 16.94
C ARG A 4 4.42 18.02 17.41
N GLU A 5 3.31 18.23 16.70
CA GLU A 5 2.00 17.68 17.08
C GLU A 5 1.82 16.23 16.59
N GLU A 6 2.48 15.84 15.49
CA GLU A 6 2.40 14.45 14.98
C GLU A 6 3.13 13.43 15.85
N TYR A 7 4.16 13.84 16.60
CA TYR A 7 4.96 12.93 17.41
C TYR A 7 4.16 12.22 18.52
N TYR A 8 3.03 12.80 18.93
CA TYR A 8 2.17 12.27 19.99
C TYR A 8 0.96 11.49 19.48
N LEU A 9 0.77 11.42 18.16
CA LEU A 9 -0.35 10.70 17.57
C LEU A 9 -0.11 9.19 17.62
N LEU A 10 -1.19 8.44 17.85
CA LEU A 10 -1.16 6.99 17.71
C LEU A 10 -0.87 6.61 16.24
N PRO A 11 -0.25 5.44 15.98
CA PRO A 11 0.03 4.98 14.61
C PRO A 11 -1.19 5.05 13.68
N GLU A 12 -2.38 4.75 14.18
CA GLU A 12 -3.65 4.78 13.45
C GLU A 12 -4.06 6.20 13.05
N GLU A 13 -3.78 7.19 13.90
CA GLU A 13 -4.06 8.60 13.61
C GLU A 13 -3.09 9.16 12.57
N LYS A 14 -1.79 8.82 12.70
CA LYS A 14 -0.78 9.12 11.68
C LYS A 14 -1.16 8.47 10.34
N TRP A 15 -1.65 7.24 10.38
CA TRP A 15 -2.11 6.52 9.20
C TRP A 15 -3.28 7.25 8.54
N ALA A 16 -4.32 7.60 9.31
CA ALA A 16 -5.52 8.25 8.79
C ALA A 16 -5.23 9.60 8.11
N ARG A 17 -4.18 10.31 8.56
CA ARG A 17 -3.73 11.58 7.96
C ARG A 17 -2.92 11.38 6.68
N ARG A 18 -2.10 10.33 6.60
CA ARG A 18 -1.05 10.20 5.57
C ARG A 18 -1.34 9.13 4.52
N ILE A 19 -2.22 8.17 4.79
CA ILE A 19 -2.47 7.04 3.89
C ILE A 19 -2.99 7.48 2.52
N ALA A 20 -3.80 8.54 2.46
CA ALA A 20 -4.35 9.05 1.21
C ALA A 20 -3.25 9.55 0.27
N GLU A 21 -2.27 10.30 0.79
CA GLU A 21 -1.13 10.76 0.00
C GLU A 21 -0.22 9.60 -0.39
N ARG A 22 0.08 8.71 0.57
CA ARG A 22 0.94 7.55 0.33
C ARG A 22 0.36 6.60 -0.71
N SER A 23 -0.96 6.40 -0.70
CA SER A 23 -1.63 5.52 -1.66
C SER A 23 -1.63 6.05 -3.08
N GLN A 24 -1.63 7.38 -3.29
CA GLN A 24 -1.48 7.96 -4.63
C GLN A 24 -0.12 7.62 -5.25
N LEU A 25 0.95 7.58 -4.45
CA LEU A 25 2.28 7.17 -4.93
C LEU A 25 2.25 5.73 -5.45
N TRP A 26 1.64 4.80 -4.70
CA TRP A 26 1.52 3.41 -5.12
C TRP A 26 0.66 3.26 -6.38
N ILE A 27 -0.43 4.03 -6.48
CA ILE A 27 -1.29 4.04 -7.67
C ILE A 27 -0.50 4.53 -8.90
N SER A 28 0.26 5.62 -8.79
CA SER A 28 1.12 6.11 -9.89
C SER A 28 2.15 5.05 -10.32
N ILE A 29 2.82 4.38 -9.37
CA ILE A 29 3.76 3.28 -9.68
C ILE A 29 3.05 2.15 -10.46
N ILE A 30 1.82 1.79 -10.06
CA ILE A 30 1.03 0.76 -10.76
C ILE A 30 0.63 1.23 -12.16
N GLU A 31 0.16 2.47 -12.30
CA GLU A 31 -0.31 3.03 -13.58
C GLU A 31 0.83 3.16 -14.59
N GLU A 32 2.03 3.50 -14.14
CA GLU A 32 3.24 3.65 -14.95
C GLU A 32 3.92 2.31 -15.29
N SER A 33 3.63 1.24 -14.56
CA SER A 33 4.22 -0.09 -14.80
C SER A 33 3.85 -0.67 -16.17
N ASP A 34 4.70 -1.51 -16.78
CA ASP A 34 4.38 -2.18 -18.04
C ASP A 34 3.70 -3.54 -17.79
N ILE A 35 2.47 -3.50 -17.27
CA ILE A 35 1.66 -4.70 -17.01
C ILE A 35 0.27 -4.57 -17.66
N ASP A 36 -0.42 -5.69 -17.74
CA ASP A 36 -1.77 -5.79 -18.28
C ASP A 36 -2.75 -4.76 -17.66
N PRO A 37 -3.56 -4.04 -18.46
CA PRO A 37 -4.48 -3.01 -17.96
C PRO A 37 -5.57 -3.51 -16.99
N GLU A 38 -6.07 -4.74 -17.16
CA GLU A 38 -7.07 -5.32 -16.25
C GLU A 38 -6.44 -5.57 -14.88
N VAL A 39 -5.20 -6.04 -14.88
CA VAL A 39 -4.40 -6.19 -13.66
C VAL A 39 -4.14 -4.85 -12.99
N LYS A 40 -3.69 -3.83 -13.74
CA LYS A 40 -3.48 -2.48 -13.19
C LYS A 40 -4.72 -1.99 -12.45
N ARG A 41 -5.89 -2.10 -13.11
CA ARG A 41 -7.18 -1.73 -12.52
C ARG A 41 -7.43 -2.51 -11.22
N GLY A 42 -7.24 -3.83 -11.24
CA GLY A 42 -7.43 -4.67 -10.06
C GLY A 42 -6.47 -4.35 -8.90
N LEU A 43 -5.24 -3.92 -9.17
CA LEU A 43 -4.28 -3.47 -8.15
C LEU A 43 -4.65 -2.08 -7.61
N VAL A 44 -5.01 -1.14 -8.47
CA VAL A 44 -5.47 0.20 -8.07
C VAL A 44 -6.71 0.11 -7.19
N GLU A 45 -7.69 -0.72 -7.55
CA GLU A 45 -8.89 -0.98 -6.74
C GLU A 45 -8.53 -1.57 -5.37
N LEU A 46 -7.54 -2.46 -5.31
CA LEU A 46 -7.06 -3.01 -4.03
C LEU A 46 -6.44 -1.92 -3.15
N ILE A 47 -5.58 -1.07 -3.72
CA ILE A 47 -4.95 0.03 -2.98
C ILE A 47 -6.01 1.00 -2.47
N LYS A 48 -6.95 1.41 -3.32
CA LYS A 48 -8.08 2.27 -2.93
C LYS A 48 -8.90 1.64 -1.82
N LEU A 49 -9.25 0.36 -1.95
CA LEU A 49 -9.96 -0.37 -0.90
C LEU A 49 -9.18 -0.35 0.43
N LYS A 50 -7.86 -0.59 0.40
CA LYS A 50 -7.01 -0.63 1.60
C LYS A 50 -6.71 0.76 2.19
N SER A 51 -6.79 1.84 1.41
CA SER A 51 -6.62 3.22 1.89
C SER A 51 -7.92 3.84 2.37
N ASP A 52 -9.04 3.51 1.73
CA ASP A 52 -10.36 4.08 2.05
C ASP A 52 -11.05 3.33 3.18
N ASN A 53 -10.65 2.08 3.44
CA ASN A 53 -11.16 1.31 4.54
C ASN A 53 -10.65 1.89 5.86
N LYS A 54 -11.39 2.89 6.36
CA LYS A 54 -11.25 3.49 7.69
C LYS A 54 -11.44 2.47 8.82
N ALA A 55 -11.81 1.23 8.49
CA ALA A 55 -11.95 0.12 9.43
C ALA A 55 -10.60 -0.52 9.79
N ILE A 56 -9.58 0.28 10.11
CA ILE A 56 -8.62 -0.08 11.18
C ILE A 56 -9.35 0.03 12.55
N LEU A 57 -10.59 -0.47 12.60
CA LEU A 57 -11.49 -0.47 13.76
C LEU A 57 -11.48 -1.85 14.45
N GLY A 58 -10.50 -2.69 14.10
CA GLY A 58 -10.32 -4.04 14.66
C GLY A 58 -8.96 -4.67 14.33
N ASP A 59 -8.34 -4.28 13.21
CA ASP A 59 -6.99 -4.70 12.82
C ASP A 59 -5.96 -3.64 13.23
N SER A 60 -4.78 -4.04 13.67
CA SER A 60 -3.66 -3.12 13.96
C SER A 60 -3.04 -2.55 12.68
N VAL A 61 -2.24 -1.48 12.78
CA VAL A 61 -1.42 -0.99 11.64
C VAL A 61 -0.50 -2.10 11.10
N ASP A 62 -0.05 -3.03 11.95
CA ASP A 62 0.70 -4.22 11.55
C ASP A 62 -0.14 -5.13 10.65
N ASP A 63 -1.33 -5.52 11.12
CA ASP A 63 -2.25 -6.38 10.37
C ASP A 63 -2.67 -5.75 9.04
N TRP A 64 -2.90 -4.44 9.03
CA TRP A 64 -3.18 -3.70 7.80
C TRP A 64 -2.01 -3.83 6.80
N ALA A 65 -0.76 -3.66 7.23
CA ALA A 65 0.42 -3.78 6.37
C ALA A 65 0.56 -5.21 5.82
N TYR A 66 0.52 -6.22 6.70
CA TYR A 66 0.64 -7.63 6.32
C TYR A 66 -0.47 -8.08 5.35
N THR A 67 -1.72 -7.72 5.63
CA THR A 67 -2.86 -8.11 4.78
C THR A 67 -2.84 -7.38 3.43
N THR A 68 -2.37 -6.13 3.38
CA THR A 68 -2.22 -5.37 2.13
C THR A 68 -1.14 -5.99 1.24
N ILE A 69 0.04 -6.27 1.81
CA ILE A 69 1.14 -6.93 1.09
C ILE A 69 0.72 -8.32 0.59
N SER A 70 0.05 -9.11 1.43
CA SER A 70 -0.42 -10.44 1.04
C SER A 70 -1.45 -10.40 -0.09
N ALA A 71 -2.35 -9.41 -0.07
CA ALA A 71 -3.33 -9.21 -1.13
C ALA A 71 -2.68 -8.77 -2.46
N LEU A 72 -1.67 -7.90 -2.40
CA LEU A 72 -0.88 -7.49 -3.58
C LEU A 72 -0.20 -8.70 -4.22
N LEU A 73 0.51 -9.51 -3.42
CA LEU A 73 1.17 -10.72 -3.90
C LEU A 73 0.18 -11.70 -4.54
N THR A 74 -0.98 -11.90 -3.88
CA THR A 74 -2.03 -12.79 -4.37
C THR A 74 -2.61 -12.32 -5.72
N LYS A 75 -2.74 -11.01 -5.94
CA LYS A 75 -3.19 -10.48 -7.23
C LYS A 75 -2.12 -10.65 -8.31
N LEU A 76 -0.86 -10.35 -8.00
CA LEU A 76 0.24 -10.43 -8.96
C LEU A 76 0.53 -11.87 -9.41
N THR A 77 0.43 -12.85 -8.50
CA THR A 77 0.70 -14.27 -8.83
C THR A 77 -0.33 -14.87 -9.79
N LYS A 78 -1.53 -14.29 -9.91
CA LYS A 78 -2.58 -14.76 -10.83
C LYS A 78 -2.34 -14.36 -12.28
N ILE A 79 -1.41 -13.43 -12.53
CA ILE A 79 -1.10 -12.91 -13.86
C ILE A 79 -0.23 -13.93 -14.58
N LYS A 80 -0.59 -14.32 -15.80
CA LYS A 80 0.20 -15.28 -16.60
C LYS A 80 1.03 -14.61 -17.70
N ASN A 81 0.60 -13.45 -18.18
CA ASN A 81 1.13 -12.83 -19.41
C ASN A 81 2.17 -11.72 -19.17
N VAL A 82 2.68 -11.59 -17.95
CA VAL A 82 3.74 -10.63 -17.59
C VAL A 82 4.94 -11.43 -17.10
N SER A 83 6.15 -10.93 -17.34
CA SER A 83 7.36 -11.62 -16.89
C SER A 83 7.37 -11.76 -15.37
N PRO A 84 7.94 -12.84 -14.80
CA PRO A 84 8.11 -12.96 -13.36
C PRO A 84 8.94 -11.80 -12.78
N ALA A 85 9.95 -11.32 -13.52
CA ALA A 85 10.82 -10.24 -13.08
C ALA A 85 10.05 -8.92 -12.91
N ASP A 86 9.19 -8.54 -13.87
CA ASP A 86 8.43 -7.29 -13.79
C ASP A 86 7.40 -7.32 -12.66
N LYS A 87 6.77 -8.48 -12.43
CA LYS A 87 5.88 -8.67 -11.27
C LYS A 87 6.63 -8.54 -9.96
N SER A 88 7.80 -9.15 -9.85
CA SER A 88 8.64 -9.07 -8.67
C SER A 88 9.10 -7.63 -8.41
N ALA A 89 9.59 -6.93 -9.43
CA ALA A 89 10.02 -5.54 -9.29
C ALA A 89 8.87 -4.62 -8.84
N LEU A 90 7.69 -4.74 -9.44
CA LEU A 90 6.52 -3.98 -9.03
C LEU A 90 6.09 -4.31 -7.59
N PHE A 91 6.03 -5.60 -7.26
CA PHE A 91 5.69 -6.05 -5.92
C PHE A 91 6.66 -5.50 -4.87
N GLU A 92 7.97 -5.63 -5.11
CA GLU A 92 9.02 -5.21 -4.20
C GLU A 92 8.99 -3.70 -3.97
N ASN A 93 8.85 -2.90 -5.03
CA ASN A 93 8.74 -1.44 -4.91
C ASN A 93 7.60 -1.02 -3.98
N ILE A 94 6.41 -1.58 -4.18
CA ILE A 94 5.23 -1.21 -3.37
C ILE A 94 5.35 -1.80 -1.96
N ARG A 95 5.78 -3.05 -1.82
CA ARG A 95 5.97 -3.73 -0.52
C ARG A 95 6.94 -2.98 0.37
N ASP A 96 8.08 -2.59 -0.18
CA ASP A 96 9.15 -1.94 0.58
C ASP A 96 8.71 -0.54 1.04
N ASP A 97 7.95 0.16 0.20
CA ASP A 97 7.38 1.45 0.55
C ASP A 97 6.25 1.35 1.59
N ILE A 98 5.41 0.30 1.53
CA ILE A 98 4.43 -0.02 2.58
C ILE A 98 5.14 -0.28 3.92
N TRP A 99 6.23 -1.07 3.92
CA TRP A 99 6.99 -1.33 5.14
C TRP A 99 7.69 -0.08 5.68
N LYS A 100 8.21 0.76 4.78
CA LYS A 100 8.76 2.06 5.18
C LYS A 100 7.69 2.93 5.82
N PHE A 101 6.51 3.04 5.21
CA PHE A 101 5.40 3.80 5.76
C PHE A 101 4.96 3.23 7.12
N HIS A 102 4.81 1.92 7.23
CA HIS A 102 4.51 1.24 8.50
C HIS A 102 5.49 1.61 9.63
N LYS A 103 6.80 1.62 9.36
CA LYS A 103 7.81 2.06 10.33
C LYS A 103 7.65 3.53 10.72
N GLU A 104 7.45 4.41 9.74
CA GLU A 104 7.20 5.84 9.98
C GLU A 104 5.95 6.13 10.83
N LEU A 105 4.97 5.22 10.85
CA LEU A 105 3.78 5.34 11.69
C LEU A 105 4.07 4.96 13.15
N ASN A 106 5.02 4.06 13.38
CA ASN A 106 5.35 3.52 14.70
C ASN A 106 6.51 4.26 15.41
N GLU A 107 7.24 5.11 14.69
CA GLU A 107 8.27 6.04 15.21
C GLU A 107 7.67 7.35 15.70
#